data_AF-A0A401G8L5-F1
#
_entry.id   AF-A0A401G8L5-F1
#
_cell.length_a   1.000
_cell.length_b   1.000
_cell.length_c   1.000
_cell.angle_alpha   90.00
_cell.angle_beta   90.00
_cell.angle_gamma   90.00
#
_symmetry.space_group_name_H-M   'P 1'
#
loop_
_entity.id
_entity.type
_entity.pdbx_description
1 polymer ?
#
loop_
_entity_poly.entity_id
_entity_poly.type
_entity_poly.pdbx_seq_one_letter_code
_entity_poly.pdbx_strand_id
1 'polypeptide(L)'
;MESIQSYVQQAQAAGKKLIMEEWGSCYYDTLNSNCPVGDPLPTATRNANIAGWASNITAAGLPWLYWEVLPDADPHEGDDFEIGLVDPSWPTLKQAALAAPRAPAAFDFSEYLFDLGLDGFLCRCDSELRKSTQPLLCTTSDTA
;
A
#
# COMPACT_ATOMS: atom_id res chain seq x y z
N MET A 1 9.76 -20.94 -10.12
CA MET A 1 9.81 -19.57 -9.59
C MET A 1 8.98 -19.57 -8.33
N GLU A 2 9.58 -19.29 -7.17
CA GLU A 2 8.84 -19.24 -5.91
C GLU A 2 7.90 -18.04 -5.94
N SER A 3 6.62 -18.24 -5.60
CA SER A 3 5.63 -17.17 -5.56
C SER A 3 5.75 -16.39 -4.24
N ILE A 4 5.31 -15.13 -4.22
CA ILE A 4 5.28 -14.30 -2.98
C ILE A 4 4.60 -15.06 -1.83
N GLN A 5 3.55 -15.81 -2.15
CA GLN A 5 2.83 -16.66 -1.20
C GLN A 5 3.72 -17.68 -0.48
N SER A 6 4.73 -18.23 -1.15
CA SER A 6 5.64 -19.21 -0.53
C SER A 6 6.49 -18.57 0.59
N TYR A 7 6.95 -17.34 0.41
CA TYR A 7 7.67 -16.59 1.45
C TYR A 7 6.76 -16.22 2.62
N VAL A 8 5.50 -15.87 2.35
CA VAL A 8 4.49 -15.65 3.40
C VAL A 8 4.30 -16.91 4.25
N GLN A 9 4.16 -18.07 3.61
CA GLN A 9 4.02 -19.36 4.31
C GLN A 9 5.26 -19.71 5.13
N GLN A 10 6.46 -19.48 4.60
CA GLN A 10 7.71 -19.71 5.34
C GLN A 10 7.79 -18.81 6.58
N ALA A 11 7.42 -17.53 6.46
CA ALA A 11 7.40 -16.60 7.60
C ALA A 11 6.37 -17.01 8.67
N GLN A 12 5.15 -17.40 8.25
CA GLN A 12 4.12 -17.92 9.16
C GLN A 12 4.60 -19.19 9.89
N ALA A 13 5.19 -20.14 9.17
CA ALA A 13 5.72 -21.37 9.74
C ALA A 13 6.87 -21.11 10.74
N ALA A 14 7.63 -20.04 10.53
CA ALA A 14 8.70 -19.61 11.44
C ALA A 14 8.21 -18.74 12.60
N GLY A 15 6.91 -18.43 12.69
CA GLY A 15 6.37 -17.51 13.70
C GLY A 15 6.88 -16.07 13.56
N LYS A 16 7.23 -15.65 12.33
CA LYS A 16 7.76 -14.32 12.02
C LYS A 16 6.73 -13.49 11.27
N LYS A 17 6.80 -12.16 11.45
CA LYS A 17 6.07 -11.19 10.61
C LYS A 17 6.93 -10.81 9.42
N LEU A 18 6.32 -10.68 8.25
CA LEU A 18 6.98 -10.25 7.02
C LEU A 18 6.24 -9.03 6.47
N ILE A 19 7.01 -8.04 6.01
CA ILE A 19 6.55 -6.88 5.26
C ILE A 19 7.40 -6.77 4.00
N MET A 20 6.79 -6.41 2.88
CA MET A 20 7.54 -6.06 1.67
C MET A 20 7.96 -4.60 1.78
N GLU A 21 9.19 -4.37 2.26
CA GLU A 21 9.70 -3.01 2.47
C GLU A 21 9.86 -2.24 1.16
N GLU A 22 10.13 -2.95 0.06
CA GLU A 22 10.37 -2.33 -1.23
C GLU A 22 9.82 -3.21 -2.35
N TRP A 23 9.12 -2.56 -3.26
CA TRP A 23 8.83 -3.08 -4.60
C TRP A 23 8.59 -1.89 -5.53
N GLY A 24 8.78 -2.12 -6.82
CA GLY A 24 8.57 -1.13 -7.85
C GLY A 24 8.24 -1.78 -9.19
N SER A 25 7.81 -0.95 -10.13
CA SER A 25 7.62 -1.36 -11.52
C SER A 25 8.51 -0.51 -12.39
N CYS A 26 9.28 -1.15 -13.26
CA CYS A 26 10.15 -0.46 -14.19
C CYS A 26 9.42 0.56 -15.03
N TYR A 27 10.06 1.71 -15.17
CA TYR A 27 9.66 2.73 -16.12
C TYR A 27 10.08 2.37 -17.55
N TYR A 28 11.30 1.83 -17.70
CA TYR A 28 11.89 1.46 -18.99
C TYR A 28 11.53 0.04 -19.47
N ASP A 29 11.65 -0.20 -20.76
CA ASP A 29 11.36 -1.46 -21.45
C ASP A 29 12.50 -2.50 -21.40
N THR A 30 13.17 -2.60 -20.26
CA THR A 30 14.35 -3.46 -20.11
C THR A 30 14.02 -4.92 -19.82
N LEU A 31 15.04 -5.77 -20.00
CA LEU A 31 14.95 -7.19 -19.69
C LEU A 31 15.17 -7.45 -18.19
N ASN A 32 14.47 -8.47 -17.68
CA ASN A 32 14.63 -9.01 -16.32
C ASN A 32 14.42 -8.01 -15.18
N SER A 33 13.63 -6.96 -15.41
CA SER A 33 13.42 -5.88 -14.44
C SER A 33 14.72 -5.20 -13.99
N ASN A 34 15.77 -5.24 -14.81
CA ASN A 34 16.99 -4.47 -14.61
C ASN A 34 16.80 -3.13 -15.32
N CYS A 35 16.42 -2.07 -14.59
CA CYS A 35 15.81 -0.88 -15.17
C CYS A 35 16.66 0.40 -15.13
N PRO A 36 17.97 0.36 -15.46
CA PRO A 36 18.81 1.55 -15.40
C PRO A 36 18.67 2.48 -16.61
N VAL A 37 18.26 1.95 -17.77
CA VAL A 37 18.16 2.67 -19.06
C VAL A 37 17.22 1.94 -20.00
N GLY A 38 16.51 2.66 -20.88
CA GLY A 38 15.75 2.07 -21.98
C GLY A 38 14.79 3.08 -22.60
N ASP A 39 13.81 2.61 -23.36
CA ASP A 39 12.72 3.46 -23.80
C ASP A 39 11.60 3.46 -22.74
N PRO A 40 10.99 4.63 -22.44
CA PRO A 40 9.86 4.68 -21.53
C PRO A 40 8.73 3.76 -21.99
N LEU A 41 8.33 2.83 -21.13
CA LEU A 41 7.16 2.00 -21.39
C LEU A 41 5.93 2.88 -21.58
N PRO A 42 4.99 2.53 -22.47
CA PRO A 42 3.72 3.23 -22.56
C PRO A 42 3.03 3.28 -21.20
N THR A 43 2.42 4.42 -20.84
CA THR A 43 1.72 4.58 -19.54
C THR A 43 0.72 3.46 -19.26
N ALA A 44 0.01 2.97 -20.27
CA ALA A 44 -0.92 1.85 -20.10
C ALA A 44 -0.22 0.56 -19.63
N THR A 45 0.98 0.29 -20.15
CA THR A 45 1.81 -0.86 -19.75
C THR A 45 2.34 -0.67 -18.33
N ARG A 46 2.84 0.52 -17.98
CA ARG A 46 3.28 0.85 -16.61
C ARG A 46 2.15 0.67 -15.61
N ASN A 47 0.97 1.19 -15.92
CA ASN A 47 -0.23 1.03 -15.09
C ASN A 47 -0.60 -0.43 -14.89
N ALA A 48 -0.55 -1.24 -15.95
CA ALA A 48 -0.83 -2.67 -15.87
C ALA A 48 0.19 -3.40 -14.97
N ASN A 49 1.48 -3.06 -15.09
CA ASN A 49 2.53 -3.65 -14.26
C ASN A 49 2.37 -3.29 -12.78
N ILE A 50 2.15 -2.00 -12.46
CA ILE A 50 1.92 -1.51 -11.09
C ILE A 50 0.71 -2.22 -10.47
N ALA A 51 -0.42 -2.25 -11.19
CA ALA A 51 -1.63 -2.89 -10.71
C ALA A 51 -1.43 -4.41 -10.52
N GLY A 52 -0.71 -5.06 -11.44
CA GLY A 52 -0.39 -6.48 -11.37
C GLY A 52 0.46 -6.83 -10.15
N TRP A 53 1.58 -6.12 -9.93
CA TRP A 53 2.45 -6.33 -8.78
C TRP A 53 1.73 -6.07 -7.46
N ALA A 54 1.08 -4.91 -7.32
CA ALA A 54 0.34 -4.58 -6.10
C ALA A 54 -0.75 -5.60 -5.80
N SER A 55 -1.50 -6.05 -6.81
CA SER A 55 -2.53 -7.08 -6.65
C SER A 55 -1.93 -8.42 -6.23
N ASN A 56 -0.79 -8.83 -6.79
CA ASN A 56 -0.15 -10.10 -6.46
C ASN A 56 0.41 -10.11 -5.03
N ILE A 57 1.06 -9.03 -4.60
CA ILE A 57 1.57 -8.88 -3.24
C ILE A 57 0.40 -8.88 -2.24
N THR A 58 -0.63 -8.07 -2.52
CA THR A 58 -1.82 -7.96 -1.68
C THR A 58 -2.59 -9.28 -1.59
N ALA A 59 -2.75 -10.00 -2.70
CA ALA A 59 -3.41 -11.31 -2.72
C ALA A 59 -2.65 -12.39 -1.96
N ALA A 60 -1.32 -12.26 -1.83
CA ALA A 60 -0.53 -13.12 -0.96
C ALA A 60 -0.70 -12.80 0.54
N GLY A 61 -1.45 -11.75 0.87
CA GLY A 61 -1.68 -11.26 2.23
C GLY A 61 -0.47 -10.52 2.80
N LEU A 62 0.46 -10.06 1.97
CA LEU A 62 1.69 -9.41 2.42
C LEU A 62 1.50 -7.87 2.44
N PRO A 63 1.61 -7.21 3.60
CA PRO A 63 1.68 -5.75 3.66
C PRO A 63 2.93 -5.24 2.92
N TRP A 64 2.85 -4.05 2.33
CA TRP A 64 3.92 -3.53 1.48
C TRP A 64 4.09 -2.01 1.56
N LEU A 65 5.29 -1.55 1.24
CA LEU A 65 5.66 -0.17 0.98
C LEU A 65 6.23 -0.08 -0.46
N TYR A 66 5.97 1.04 -1.15
CA TYR A 66 6.41 1.25 -2.53
C TYR A 66 7.75 1.99 -2.56
N TRP A 67 8.67 1.58 -3.43
CA TRP A 67 9.95 2.27 -3.67
C TRP A 67 9.95 2.99 -5.02
N GLU A 68 10.03 4.31 -5.06
CA GLU A 68 9.50 5.23 -4.04
C GLU A 68 8.54 6.25 -4.68
N VAL A 69 7.78 6.94 -3.83
CA VAL A 69 6.89 8.03 -4.28
C VAL A 69 7.61 9.35 -4.10
N LEU A 70 7.83 10.07 -5.18
CA LEU A 70 8.50 11.38 -5.17
C LEU A 70 7.47 12.52 -5.16
N PRO A 71 7.73 13.63 -4.43
CA PRO A 71 6.82 14.78 -4.41
C PRO A 71 6.75 15.50 -5.78
N ASP A 72 7.83 15.43 -6.54
CA ASP A 72 8.00 16.10 -7.84
C ASP A 72 8.03 15.08 -8.99
N ALA A 73 8.25 15.56 -10.22
CA ALA A 73 8.49 14.67 -11.36
C ALA A 73 9.76 13.84 -11.12
N ASP A 74 9.69 12.56 -11.44
CA ASP A 74 10.84 11.69 -11.39
C ASP A 74 11.83 12.06 -12.52
N PRO A 75 13.10 12.37 -12.20
CA PRO A 75 14.12 12.59 -13.21
C PRO A 75 14.54 11.31 -13.94
N HIS A 76 14.08 10.14 -13.46
CA HIS A 76 14.34 8.81 -14.01
C HIS A 76 15.85 8.49 -14.00
N GLU A 77 16.50 8.78 -12.87
CA GLU A 77 17.92 8.53 -12.62
C GLU A 77 18.14 7.21 -11.87
N GLY A 78 19.06 6.37 -12.36
CA GLY A 78 19.38 5.10 -11.70
C GLY A 78 18.40 3.97 -12.09
N ASP A 79 18.24 2.99 -11.21
CA ASP A 79 17.28 1.90 -11.42
C ASP A 79 15.85 2.44 -11.23
N ASP A 80 15.20 2.79 -12.34
CA ASP A 80 14.02 3.65 -12.44
C ASP A 80 12.71 2.92 -12.11
N PHE A 81 12.33 2.98 -10.83
CA PHE A 81 11.14 2.36 -10.26
C PHE A 81 10.21 3.39 -9.58
N GLU A 82 10.69 4.61 -9.41
CA GLU A 82 10.04 5.68 -8.68
C GLU A 82 8.81 6.21 -9.43
N ILE A 83 7.89 6.82 -8.66
CA ILE A 83 6.70 7.47 -9.22
C ILE A 83 6.55 8.84 -8.59
N GLY A 84 6.72 9.87 -9.41
CA GLY A 84 6.39 11.24 -9.05
C GLY A 84 4.88 11.48 -8.93
N LEU A 85 4.46 12.41 -8.07
CA LEU A 85 3.03 12.78 -7.92
C LEU A 85 2.39 13.32 -9.22
N VAL A 86 3.21 13.78 -10.16
CA VAL A 86 2.78 14.27 -11.48
C VAL A 86 2.92 13.22 -12.59
N ASP A 87 3.44 12.02 -12.29
CA ASP A 87 3.55 10.95 -13.27
C ASP A 87 2.15 10.44 -13.68
N PRO A 88 1.91 10.16 -14.97
CA PRO A 88 0.63 9.61 -15.45
C PRO A 88 0.18 8.30 -14.78
N SER A 89 1.10 7.53 -14.18
CA SER A 89 0.86 6.28 -13.46
C SER A 89 0.58 6.47 -11.96
N TRP A 90 0.79 7.66 -11.39
CA TRP A 90 0.49 7.97 -9.98
C TRP A 90 -0.95 7.60 -9.56
N PRO A 91 -2.01 7.93 -10.33
CA PRO A 91 -3.37 7.56 -9.95
C PRO A 91 -3.56 6.04 -9.78
N THR A 92 -2.86 5.23 -10.58
CA THR A 92 -2.92 3.77 -10.49
C THR A 92 -2.27 3.26 -9.21
N LEU A 93 -1.06 3.73 -8.87
CA LEU A 93 -0.40 3.36 -7.62
C LEU A 93 -1.24 3.79 -6.40
N LYS A 94 -1.73 5.02 -6.39
CA LYS A 94 -2.59 5.54 -5.33
C LYS A 94 -3.84 4.69 -5.12
N GLN A 95 -4.50 4.27 -6.21
CA GLN A 95 -5.67 3.41 -6.12
C GLN A 95 -5.33 2.04 -5.52
N ALA A 96 -4.22 1.44 -5.94
CA ALA A 96 -3.76 0.16 -5.40
C ALA A 96 -3.42 0.26 -3.89
N ALA A 97 -2.74 1.33 -3.49
CA ALA A 97 -2.40 1.61 -2.09
C ALA A 97 -3.66 1.80 -1.20
N LEU A 98 -4.69 2.49 -1.71
CA LEU A 98 -5.96 2.66 -0.99
C LEU A 98 -6.77 1.36 -0.86
N ALA A 99 -6.55 0.39 -1.75
CA ALA A 99 -7.21 -0.90 -1.72
C ALA A 99 -6.52 -1.90 -0.77
N ALA A 100 -5.18 -1.86 -0.70
CA ALA A 100 -4.37 -2.79 0.09
C ALA A 100 -4.82 -2.97 1.56
N PRO A 101 -5.08 -1.92 2.37
CA PRO A 101 -5.46 -2.09 3.78
C PRO A 101 -6.84 -2.72 3.99
N ARG A 102 -7.64 -2.89 2.93
CA ARG A 102 -8.97 -3.54 2.99
C ARG A 102 -8.91 -5.02 2.67
N ALA A 103 -7.78 -5.52 2.16
CA ALA A 103 -7.59 -6.91 1.84
C ALA A 103 -7.21 -7.72 3.10
N PRO A 104 -7.53 -9.02 3.16
CA PRO A 104 -7.00 -9.88 4.21
C PRO A 104 -5.47 -9.87 4.23
N ALA A 105 -4.89 -9.63 5.40
CA ALA A 105 -3.44 -9.67 5.61
C ALA A 105 -3.04 -10.92 6.40
N ALA A 106 -1.90 -11.51 6.05
CA ALA A 106 -1.31 -12.66 6.72
C ALA A 106 -0.61 -12.27 8.04
N PHE A 107 -0.26 -11.00 8.19
CA PHE A 107 0.45 -10.45 9.34
C PHE A 107 -0.25 -9.18 9.82
N ASP A 108 -0.56 -9.14 11.11
CA ASP A 108 -1.10 -7.96 11.77
C ASP A 108 0.03 -7.13 12.39
N PHE A 109 0.19 -5.88 11.96
CA PHE A 109 1.18 -4.94 12.49
C PHE A 109 0.55 -3.85 13.36
N SER A 110 -0.74 -3.94 13.70
CA SER A 110 -1.47 -2.93 14.48
C SER A 110 -0.83 -2.60 15.83
N GLU A 111 -0.15 -3.55 16.47
CA GLU A 111 0.60 -3.32 17.71
C GLU A 111 1.78 -2.34 17.54
N TYR A 112 2.35 -2.25 16.33
CA TYR A 112 3.57 -1.48 16.07
C TYR A 112 3.33 -0.20 15.27
N LEU A 113 2.23 -0.16 14.51
CA LEU A 113 1.76 1.06 13.87
C LEU A 113 0.96 1.81 14.93
N PHE A 114 1.48 2.96 15.37
CA PHE A 114 0.88 3.78 16.41
C PHE A 114 -0.65 3.69 16.38
N ASP A 115 -1.24 3.14 17.45
CA ASP A 115 -2.51 3.67 17.89
C ASP A 115 -2.23 5.15 18.16
N LEU A 116 -2.73 6.02 17.29
CA LEU A 116 -2.84 7.44 17.59
C LEU A 116 -3.89 7.59 18.69
N GLY A 117 -3.69 6.96 19.85
CA GLY A 117 -4.57 6.97 21.03
C GLY A 117 -6.04 7.19 20.70
N LEU A 118 -6.64 6.35 19.85
CA LEU A 118 -8.09 6.40 19.63
C LEU A 118 -8.86 5.59 20.66
N ASP A 119 -8.18 5.10 21.71
CA ASP A 119 -8.82 4.70 22.96
C ASP A 119 -9.50 5.89 23.70
N GLY A 120 -9.33 7.13 23.21
CA GLY A 120 -10.14 8.29 23.60
C GLY A 120 -11.09 8.84 22.52
N PHE A 121 -11.09 8.31 21.29
CA PHE A 121 -11.82 8.91 20.16
C PHE A 121 -12.34 7.88 19.14
N LEU A 122 -12.75 6.70 19.61
CA LEU A 122 -13.65 5.82 18.86
C LEU A 122 -15.03 6.47 18.74
N CYS A 123 -15.18 7.41 17.82
CA CYS A 123 -16.46 7.63 17.15
C CYS A 123 -16.78 6.34 16.38
N ARG A 124 -17.42 5.38 17.07
CA ARG A 124 -18.12 4.29 16.40
C ARG A 124 -19.16 4.93 15.49
N CYS A 125 -18.92 4.91 14.18
CA CYS A 125 -20.00 5.12 13.21
C CYS A 125 -20.91 3.89 13.26
N ASP A 126 -21.78 3.86 14.26
CA ASP A 126 -22.88 2.90 14.30
C ASP A 126 -23.82 3.22 13.12
N SER A 127 -24.10 2.22 12.28
CA SER A 127 -24.80 2.39 11.00
C SER A 127 -26.25 2.86 11.13
N GLU A 128 -26.76 2.99 12.35
CA GLU A 128 -28.15 3.35 12.66
C GLU A 128 -28.39 4.88 12.76
N LEU A 129 -27.34 5.72 12.82
CA LEU A 129 -27.48 7.16 13.10
C LEU A 129 -27.60 8.08 11.87
N ARG A 130 -27.74 7.55 10.64
CA ARG A 130 -27.90 8.36 9.40
C ARG A 130 -29.28 9.06 9.25
N LYS A 131 -29.98 9.38 10.33
CA LYS A 131 -31.31 10.02 10.26
C LYS A 131 -31.49 11.27 11.12
N SER A 132 -30.46 11.76 11.82
CA SER A 132 -30.60 12.95 12.67
C SER A 132 -29.73 14.11 12.20
N THR A 133 -30.35 15.27 11.95
CA THR A 133 -29.72 16.55 11.56
C THR A 133 -29.28 17.39 12.76
N GLN A 134 -28.98 16.78 13.91
CA GLN A 134 -28.47 17.51 15.07
C GLN A 134 -26.94 17.35 15.24
N PRO A 135 -26.22 18.41 15.64
CA PRO A 135 -24.79 18.32 15.88
C PRO A 135 -24.50 17.43 17.09
N LEU A 136 -23.62 16.44 16.90
CA LEU A 136 -23.16 15.50 17.92
C LEU A 136 -22.41 16.24 19.03
N LEU A 137 -23.04 16.38 20.19
CA LEU A 137 -22.39 16.79 21.44
C LEU A 137 -21.93 15.52 22.18
N CYS A 138 -20.62 15.27 22.18
CA CYS A 138 -20.00 14.26 23.02
C CYS A 138 -19.75 14.86 24.41
N THR A 139 -20.47 14.40 25.44
CA THR A 139 -20.17 14.72 26.84
C THR A 139 -19.29 13.64 27.45
N THR A 140 -18.13 14.02 27.99
CA THR A 140 -17.26 13.16 28.78
C THR A 140 -17.89 12.92 30.15
N SER A 141 -18.30 11.68 30.45
CA SER A 141 -18.57 11.25 31.82
C SER A 141 -17.35 10.49 32.35
N ASP A 142 -16.48 11.21 33.04
CA ASP A 142 -15.50 10.60 33.94
C ASP A 142 -16.24 10.05 35.16
N THR A 143 -16.04 8.78 35.48
CA THR A 143 -16.16 8.29 36.86
C THR A 143 -15.02 7.31 37.16
N ALA A 144 -14.43 7.56 38.32
CA ALA A 144 -13.26 6.95 38.93
C ALA A 144 -13.34 5.44 39.19
#